data_AF-A0A3S2JL80-F1
#
_entry.id   AF-A0A3S2JL80-F1
#
_cell.length_a   1.000
_cell.length_b   1.000
_cell.length_c   1.000
_cell.angle_alpha   90.00
_cell.angle_beta   90.00
_cell.angle_gamma   90.00
#
_symmetry.space_group_name_H-M   'P 1'
#
loop_
_entity.id
_entity.type
_entity.pdbx_description
1 polymer ?
#
loop_
_entity_poly.entity_id
_entity_poly.type
_entity_poly.pdbx_seq_one_letter_code
_entity_poly.pdbx_strand_id
1 'polypeptide(L)'
;MAAYDYIHDGTAIYERSFAIIRAEADLSRFSEAEADVAIRMIHACGQVEASSHFVFSSDFVTAARAALAAGAPIFCDAEMVSHGVTRARLPASNEVICTLRDPRTHDIAREIGNTRSAAAIDLWGERMAGSVVAIGNAPTALFYLLEKLRDGAPKPAAIIGMPVGFVGAAESKDALAENSYGVP
;
A
#
# COMPACT_ATOMS: atom_id res chain seq x y z
N MET A 1 -34.10 -25.30 14.97
CA MET A 1 -32.88 -24.53 14.66
C MET A 1 -33.10 -23.13 15.19
N ALA A 2 -32.16 -22.58 15.96
CA ALA A 2 -32.23 -21.17 16.33
C ALA A 2 -32.01 -20.33 15.05
N ALA A 3 -32.91 -19.38 14.79
CA ALA A 3 -32.71 -18.38 13.74
C ALA A 3 -31.83 -17.27 14.32
N TYR A 4 -30.74 -16.95 13.63
CA TYR A 4 -29.86 -15.84 14.01
C TYR A 4 -30.34 -14.55 13.33
N ASP A 5 -30.43 -13.47 14.09
CA ASP A 5 -30.81 -12.14 13.61
C ASP A 5 -29.55 -11.33 13.26
N TYR A 6 -29.34 -11.09 11.96
CA TYR A 6 -28.21 -10.30 11.45
C TYR A 6 -28.54 -9.67 10.09
N ILE A 7 -27.75 -8.67 9.69
CA ILE A 7 -27.94 -7.97 8.42
C ILE A 7 -27.46 -8.86 7.26
N HIS A 8 -28.31 -9.04 6.24
CA HIS A 8 -27.99 -9.84 5.04
C HIS A 8 -27.63 -8.99 3.81
N ASP A 9 -27.79 -7.66 3.88
CA ASP A 9 -27.44 -6.73 2.81
C ASP A 9 -26.01 -6.20 2.97
N GLY A 10 -25.13 -6.55 2.04
CA GLY A 10 -23.74 -6.11 2.04
C GLY A 10 -23.58 -4.58 1.96
N THR A 11 -24.47 -3.88 1.26
CA THR A 11 -24.42 -2.40 1.17
C THR A 11 -24.74 -1.80 2.54
N ALA A 12 -25.82 -2.25 3.18
CA ALA A 12 -26.20 -1.81 4.51
C ALA A 12 -25.11 -2.10 5.56
N ILE A 13 -24.38 -3.22 5.43
CA ILE A 13 -23.23 -3.53 6.28
C ILE A 13 -22.10 -2.51 6.10
N TYR A 14 -21.74 -2.15 4.86
CA TYR A 14 -20.71 -1.14 4.59
C TYR A 14 -21.10 0.24 5.10
N GLU A 15 -22.33 0.66 4.84
CA GLU A 15 -22.86 1.96 5.29
C GLU A 15 -22.81 2.07 6.82
N ARG A 16 -23.32 1.04 7.51
CA ARG A 16 -23.31 1.01 8.98
C ARG A 16 -21.89 0.94 9.53
N SER A 17 -21.02 0.13 8.95
CA SER A 17 -19.62 0.02 9.39
C SER A 17 -18.89 1.36 9.27
N PHE A 18 -19.04 2.08 8.16
CA PHE A 18 -18.37 3.36 7.97
C PHE A 18 -18.96 4.45 8.85
N ALA A 19 -20.26 4.41 9.14
CA ALA A 19 -20.88 5.31 10.11
C ALA A 19 -20.30 5.11 11.52
N ILE A 20 -20.12 3.85 11.95
CA ILE A 20 -19.50 3.52 13.25
C ILE A 20 -18.06 4.04 13.30
N ILE A 21 -17.25 3.76 12.26
CA ILE A 21 -15.85 4.20 12.22
C ILE A 21 -15.75 5.73 12.32
N ARG A 22 -16.59 6.48 11.60
CA ARG A 22 -16.60 7.96 11.68
C ARG A 22 -17.02 8.49 13.04
N ALA A 23 -17.83 7.75 13.79
CA ALA A 23 -18.25 8.14 15.12
C ALA A 23 -17.17 7.86 16.19
N GLU A 24 -16.28 6.89 15.95
CA GLU A 24 -15.31 6.42 16.94
C GLU A 24 -13.87 6.87 16.67
N ALA A 25 -13.47 7.03 15.40
CA ALA A 25 -12.11 7.38 15.03
C ALA A 25 -11.83 8.88 15.16
N ASP A 26 -10.71 9.25 15.77
CA ASP A 26 -10.17 10.61 15.65
C ASP A 26 -9.52 10.78 14.27
N LEU A 27 -10.21 11.52 13.41
CA LEU A 27 -9.78 11.84 12.05
C LEU A 27 -9.44 13.32 11.89
N SER A 28 -9.43 14.10 12.98
CA SER A 28 -9.36 15.56 12.96
C SER A 28 -8.09 16.13 12.31
N ARG A 29 -7.00 15.36 12.34
CA ARG A 29 -5.71 15.74 11.73
C ARG A 29 -5.61 15.43 10.24
N PHE A 30 -6.55 14.66 9.68
CA PHE A 30 -6.54 14.30 8.28
C PHE A 30 -7.34 15.30 7.46
N SER A 31 -6.87 15.60 6.25
CA SER A 31 -7.71 16.19 5.22
C SER A 31 -8.88 15.25 4.88
N GLU A 32 -9.92 15.77 4.23
CA GLU A 32 -11.05 14.94 3.80
C GLU A 32 -10.62 13.76 2.91
N ALA A 33 -9.63 13.99 2.04
CA ALA A 33 -9.11 12.97 1.14
C ALA A 33 -8.30 11.88 1.87
N GLU A 34 -7.54 12.26 2.90
CA GLU A 34 -6.82 11.32 3.77
C GLU A 34 -7.78 10.58 4.72
N ALA A 35 -8.82 11.24 5.22
CA ALA A 35 -9.84 10.64 6.07
C ALA A 35 -10.60 9.51 5.34
N ASP A 36 -10.92 9.68 4.05
CA ASP A 36 -11.50 8.59 3.23
C ASP A 36 -10.59 7.35 3.18
N VAL A 37 -9.27 7.56 3.05
CA VAL A 37 -8.28 6.48 3.07
C VAL A 37 -8.20 5.84 4.45
N ALA A 38 -8.09 6.65 5.51
CA ALA A 38 -8.00 6.20 6.90
C ALA A 38 -9.22 5.36 7.33
N ILE A 39 -10.44 5.76 6.96
CA ILE A 39 -11.67 5.01 7.26
C ILE A 39 -11.62 3.61 6.63
N ARG A 40 -11.16 3.50 5.38
CA ARG A 40 -11.02 2.20 4.71
C ARG A 40 -9.93 1.34 5.35
N MET A 41 -8.82 1.93 5.79
CA MET A 41 -7.77 1.21 6.51
C MET A 41 -8.28 0.67 7.85
N ILE A 42 -8.98 1.49 8.65
CA ILE A 42 -9.62 1.08 9.90
C ILE A 42 -10.63 -0.04 9.65
N HIS A 43 -11.47 0.10 8.63
CA HIS A 43 -12.45 -0.94 8.27
C HIS A 43 -11.77 -2.28 7.97
N ALA A 44 -10.65 -2.25 7.26
CA ALA A 44 -9.92 -3.46 6.87
C ALA A 44 -9.26 -4.18 8.06
N CYS A 45 -8.80 -3.45 9.09
CA CYS A 45 -8.15 -4.05 10.26
C CYS A 45 -9.08 -4.21 11.49
N GLY A 46 -10.22 -3.53 11.53
CA GLY A 46 -11.12 -3.52 12.68
C GLY A 46 -10.55 -2.80 13.91
N GLN A 47 -9.57 -1.92 13.74
CA GLN A 47 -8.90 -1.20 14.84
C GLN A 47 -8.98 0.31 14.62
N VAL A 48 -9.80 1.00 15.41
CA VAL A 48 -10.03 2.44 15.32
C VAL A 48 -8.76 3.24 15.61
N GLU A 49 -7.99 2.77 16.60
CA GLU A 49 -6.77 3.39 17.08
C GLU A 49 -5.62 3.35 16.06
N ALA A 50 -5.73 2.52 15.02
CA ALA A 50 -4.75 2.45 13.94
C ALA A 50 -4.55 3.82 13.27
N SER A 51 -5.61 4.66 13.25
CA SER A 51 -5.55 6.05 12.77
C SER A 51 -4.44 6.88 13.42
N SER A 52 -4.09 6.64 14.68
CA SER A 52 -3.01 7.35 15.37
C SER A 52 -1.62 7.09 14.75
N HIS A 53 -1.48 6.01 13.99
CA HIS A 53 -0.23 5.58 13.36
C HIS A 53 -0.14 5.88 11.86
N PHE A 54 -1.20 6.40 11.24
CA PHE A 54 -1.17 6.69 9.80
C PHE A 54 -0.40 7.97 9.50
N VAL A 55 0.54 7.93 8.58
CA VAL A 55 1.30 9.10 8.14
C VAL A 55 1.14 9.21 6.64
N PHE A 56 0.78 10.42 6.19
CA PHE A 56 0.67 10.78 4.80
C PHE A 56 1.65 11.92 4.54
N SER A 57 2.43 11.84 3.47
CA SER A 57 3.14 13.02 2.99
C SER A 57 2.13 14.02 2.40
N SER A 58 2.49 15.31 2.33
CA SER A 58 1.56 16.40 1.97
C SER A 58 0.76 16.16 0.69
N ASP A 59 1.39 15.51 -0.30
CA ASP A 59 0.82 15.33 -1.63
C ASP A 59 0.47 13.87 -1.96
N PHE A 60 0.63 12.95 -1.01
CA PHE A 60 0.48 11.50 -1.24
C PHE A 60 -0.86 11.16 -1.89
N VAL A 61 -1.98 11.58 -1.28
CA VAL A 61 -3.31 11.18 -1.77
C VAL A 61 -3.59 11.78 -3.15
N THR A 62 -3.19 13.03 -3.37
CA THR A 62 -3.36 13.73 -4.65
C THR A 62 -2.53 13.07 -5.74
N ALA A 63 -1.24 12.84 -5.50
CA ALA A 63 -0.32 12.22 -6.46
C ALA A 63 -0.74 10.79 -6.80
N ALA A 64 -1.03 9.96 -5.79
CA ALA A 64 -1.44 8.57 -5.98
C ALA A 64 -2.77 8.47 -6.75
N ARG A 65 -3.79 9.26 -6.38
CA ARG A 65 -5.09 9.24 -7.08
C ARG A 65 -4.96 9.75 -8.52
N ALA A 66 -4.16 10.79 -8.75
CA ALA A 66 -3.90 11.30 -10.10
C ALA A 66 -3.19 10.25 -10.98
N ALA A 67 -2.17 9.57 -10.45
CA ALA A 67 -1.46 8.50 -11.15
C ALA A 67 -2.41 7.35 -11.51
N LEU A 68 -3.23 6.87 -10.56
CA LEU A 68 -4.20 5.81 -10.83
C LEU A 68 -5.26 6.23 -11.84
N ALA A 69 -5.74 7.47 -11.79
CA ALA A 69 -6.68 8.00 -12.79
C ALA A 69 -6.05 8.08 -14.18
N ALA A 70 -4.73 8.31 -14.26
CA ALA A 70 -3.96 8.31 -15.49
C ALA A 70 -3.57 6.91 -16.00
N GLY A 71 -3.96 5.83 -15.31
CA GLY A 71 -3.65 4.46 -15.72
C GLY A 71 -2.35 3.88 -15.16
N ALA A 72 -1.75 4.52 -14.16
CA ALA A 72 -0.51 4.03 -13.56
C ALA A 72 -0.67 2.62 -12.95
N PRO A 73 0.28 1.70 -13.19
CA PRO A 73 0.23 0.38 -12.57
C PRO A 73 0.44 0.47 -11.06
N ILE A 74 -0.12 -0.50 -10.34
CA ILE A 74 0.14 -0.72 -8.91
C ILE A 74 1.16 -1.86 -8.78
N PHE A 75 2.33 -1.57 -8.23
CA PHE A 75 3.32 -2.60 -7.90
C PHE A 75 3.18 -3.03 -6.44
N CYS A 76 2.95 -4.31 -6.21
CA CYS A 76 2.77 -4.90 -4.88
C CYS A 76 3.97 -5.78 -4.52
N ASP A 77 4.39 -5.70 -3.25
CA ASP A 77 5.43 -6.59 -2.71
C ASP A 77 4.92 -8.01 -2.41
N ALA A 78 3.62 -8.15 -2.16
CA ALA A 78 2.98 -9.41 -1.77
C ALA A 78 1.64 -9.65 -2.48
N GLU A 79 1.35 -10.94 -2.76
CA GLU A 79 0.11 -11.37 -3.39
C GLU A 79 -1.15 -11.03 -2.56
N MET A 80 -1.03 -10.96 -1.23
CA MET A 80 -2.18 -10.55 -0.41
C MET A 80 -2.58 -9.09 -0.68
N VAL A 81 -1.61 -8.21 -0.92
CA VAL A 81 -1.89 -6.82 -1.30
C VAL A 81 -2.52 -6.79 -2.69
N SER A 82 -1.96 -7.53 -3.66
CA SER A 82 -2.48 -7.58 -5.03
C SER A 82 -3.91 -8.12 -5.12
N HIS A 83 -4.27 -9.10 -4.28
CA HIS A 83 -5.62 -9.66 -4.17
C HIS A 83 -6.59 -8.79 -3.38
N GLY A 84 -6.11 -7.97 -2.44
CA GLY A 84 -6.94 -7.01 -1.71
C GLY A 84 -7.46 -5.86 -2.58
N VAL A 85 -6.85 -5.62 -3.74
CA VAL A 85 -7.29 -4.59 -4.68
C VAL A 85 -8.58 -5.03 -5.39
N THR A 86 -9.70 -4.40 -5.03
CA THR A 86 -10.99 -4.61 -5.69
C THR A 86 -10.95 -4.06 -7.12
N ARG A 87 -10.80 -4.95 -8.12
CA ARG A 87 -10.61 -4.58 -9.53
C ARG A 87 -11.70 -3.67 -10.09
N ALA A 88 -12.95 -3.88 -9.69
CA ALA A 88 -14.09 -3.05 -10.11
C ALA A 88 -14.01 -1.58 -9.66
N ARG A 89 -13.11 -1.24 -8.72
CA ARG A 89 -12.90 0.13 -8.23
C ARG A 89 -11.73 0.86 -8.91
N LEU A 90 -10.99 0.19 -9.80
CA LEU A 90 -9.85 0.81 -10.47
C LEU A 90 -10.33 1.79 -11.55
N PRO A 91 -9.86 3.05 -11.55
CA PRO A 91 -10.41 4.10 -12.41
C PRO A 91 -10.06 3.96 -13.90
N ALA A 92 -8.98 3.26 -14.24
CA ALA A 92 -8.45 3.20 -15.61
C ALA A 92 -7.94 1.80 -15.98
N SER A 93 -8.60 0.74 -15.48
CA SER A 93 -8.16 -0.65 -15.67
C SER A 93 -6.69 -0.89 -15.30
N ASN A 94 -6.23 -0.20 -14.25
CA ASN A 94 -4.84 -0.25 -13.78
C ASN A 94 -4.37 -1.69 -13.57
N GLU A 95 -3.17 -2.01 -14.04
CA GLU A 95 -2.53 -3.27 -13.71
C GLU A 95 -2.22 -3.31 -12.21
N VAL A 96 -2.33 -4.48 -11.59
CA VAL A 96 -1.85 -4.70 -10.22
C VAL A 96 -0.92 -5.89 -10.29
N ILE A 97 0.35 -5.62 -10.04
CA ILE A 97 1.47 -6.49 -10.41
C ILE A 97 2.17 -6.91 -9.13
N CYS A 98 2.38 -8.21 -8.96
CA CYS A 98 3.22 -8.76 -7.91
C CYS A 98 4.23 -9.70 -8.56
N THR A 99 5.52 -9.39 -8.43
CA THR A 99 6.62 -10.18 -9.01
C THR A 99 7.23 -11.14 -8.00
N LEU A 100 6.66 -11.24 -6.78
CA LEU A 100 7.14 -12.13 -5.73
C LEU A 100 7.20 -13.61 -6.16
N ARG A 101 6.28 -14.04 -7.02
CA ARG A 101 6.19 -15.40 -7.57
C ARG A 101 6.77 -15.55 -8.97
N ASP A 102 7.38 -14.52 -9.53
CA ASP A 102 8.09 -14.65 -10.81
C ASP A 102 9.21 -15.70 -10.66
N PRO A 103 9.34 -16.65 -11.60
CA PRO A 103 10.36 -17.69 -11.53
C PRO A 103 11.80 -17.16 -11.36
N ARG A 104 12.08 -15.94 -11.84
CA ARG A 104 13.40 -15.30 -11.76
C ARG A 104 13.72 -14.75 -10.38
N THR A 105 12.70 -14.43 -9.56
CA THR A 105 12.86 -13.78 -8.26
C THR A 105 13.74 -14.58 -7.30
N HIS A 106 13.67 -15.91 -7.37
CA HIS A 106 14.50 -16.77 -6.51
C HIS A 106 15.99 -16.64 -6.84
N ASP A 107 16.33 -16.66 -8.12
CA ASP A 107 17.72 -16.58 -8.56
C ASP A 107 18.30 -15.18 -8.33
N ILE A 108 17.53 -14.12 -8.60
CA ILE A 108 17.91 -12.74 -8.29
C ILE A 108 18.20 -12.59 -6.79
N ALA A 109 17.32 -13.09 -5.92
CA ALA A 109 17.50 -13.02 -4.47
C ALA A 109 18.82 -13.67 -4.01
N ARG A 110 19.20 -14.81 -4.62
CA ARG A 110 20.47 -15.48 -4.34
C ARG A 110 21.66 -14.68 -4.84
N GLU A 111 21.56 -14.09 -6.02
CA GLU A 111 22.63 -13.28 -6.63
C GLU A 111 22.93 -12.02 -5.82
N ILE A 112 21.89 -11.29 -5.41
CA ILE A 112 22.03 -10.03 -4.66
C ILE A 112 22.18 -10.23 -3.15
N GLY A 113 22.04 -11.47 -2.66
CA GLY A 113 22.12 -11.79 -1.23
C GLY A 113 21.00 -11.17 -0.39
N ASN A 114 19.77 -11.10 -0.91
CA ASN A 114 18.63 -10.45 -0.26
C ASN A 114 17.38 -11.35 -0.25
N THR A 115 16.27 -10.88 0.32
CA THR A 115 15.00 -11.61 0.34
C THR A 115 14.35 -11.64 -1.04
N ARG A 116 13.42 -12.58 -1.23
CA ARG A 116 12.60 -12.64 -2.47
C ARG A 116 11.77 -11.37 -2.69
N SER A 117 11.23 -10.77 -1.63
CA SER A 117 10.43 -9.54 -1.75
C SER A 117 11.27 -8.35 -2.18
N ALA A 118 12.52 -8.25 -1.70
CA ALA A 118 13.48 -7.25 -2.18
C ALA A 118 13.88 -7.52 -3.64
N ALA A 119 14.30 -8.75 -3.95
CA ALA A 119 14.68 -9.13 -5.32
C ALA A 119 13.57 -8.91 -6.35
N ALA A 120 12.30 -9.09 -5.96
CA ALA A 120 11.16 -8.88 -6.83
C ALA A 120 11.05 -7.44 -7.36
N ILE A 121 11.62 -6.45 -6.65
CA ILE A 121 11.66 -5.04 -7.08
C ILE A 121 12.48 -4.87 -8.37
N ASP A 122 13.53 -5.68 -8.59
CA ASP A 122 14.35 -5.61 -9.81
C ASP A 122 13.55 -5.93 -11.07
N LEU A 123 12.47 -6.69 -10.92
CA LEU A 123 11.59 -7.06 -12.02
C LEU A 123 10.60 -5.96 -12.39
N TRP A 124 10.50 -4.88 -11.62
CA TRP A 124 9.67 -3.73 -11.95
C TRP A 124 10.32 -2.86 -13.04
N GLY A 125 11.64 -2.71 -12.96
CA GLY A 125 12.47 -2.02 -13.96
C GLY A 125 11.94 -0.62 -14.31
N GLU A 126 11.98 -0.29 -15.60
CA GLU A 126 11.51 1.00 -16.13
C GLU A 126 10.03 1.27 -15.91
N ARG A 127 9.21 0.22 -15.71
CA ARG A 127 7.77 0.39 -15.47
C ARG A 127 7.46 1.01 -14.11
N MET A 128 8.43 1.06 -13.19
CA MET A 128 8.28 1.73 -11.90
C MET A 128 8.05 3.24 -12.06
N ALA A 129 8.52 3.84 -13.15
CA ALA A 129 8.35 5.26 -13.44
C ALA A 129 6.86 5.67 -13.40
N GLY A 130 6.51 6.59 -12.50
CA GLY A 130 5.14 7.09 -12.36
C GLY A 130 4.11 6.08 -11.82
N SER A 131 4.55 4.90 -11.38
CA SER A 131 3.67 3.87 -10.80
C SER A 131 3.21 4.23 -9.38
N VAL A 132 2.21 3.52 -8.86
CA VAL A 132 1.91 3.52 -7.42
C VAL A 132 2.51 2.25 -6.81
N VAL A 133 3.45 2.43 -5.89
CA VAL A 133 4.08 1.29 -5.19
C VAL A 133 3.32 1.01 -3.89
N ALA A 134 3.04 -0.26 -3.63
CA ALA A 134 2.36 -0.74 -2.44
C ALA A 134 3.15 -1.85 -1.75
N ILE A 135 3.90 -1.47 -0.71
CA ILE A 135 4.63 -2.39 0.16
C ILE A 135 3.80 -2.63 1.41
N GLY A 136 3.07 -3.75 1.46
CA GLY A 136 2.17 -4.08 2.57
C GLY A 136 2.66 -5.20 3.49
N ASN A 137 3.80 -5.83 3.19
CA ASN A 137 4.29 -6.97 3.96
C ASN A 137 5.77 -6.88 4.33
N ALA A 138 6.65 -6.69 3.34
CA ALA A 138 8.07 -6.96 3.48
C ALA A 138 8.89 -5.68 3.71
N PRO A 139 9.46 -5.44 4.90
CA PRO A 139 10.32 -4.27 5.13
C PRO A 139 11.58 -4.26 4.27
N THR A 140 12.10 -5.44 3.94
CA THR A 140 13.26 -5.57 3.04
C THR A 140 12.95 -5.09 1.62
N ALA A 141 11.70 -5.21 1.15
CA ALA A 141 11.29 -4.64 -0.12
C ALA A 141 11.30 -3.11 -0.09
N LEU A 142 10.88 -2.51 1.03
CA LEU A 142 10.90 -1.05 1.19
C LEU A 142 12.33 -0.51 1.29
N PHE A 143 13.20 -1.12 2.10
CA PHE A 143 14.61 -0.72 2.14
C PHE A 143 15.28 -0.83 0.77
N TYR A 144 15.08 -1.95 0.08
CA TYR A 144 15.71 -2.15 -1.22
C TYR A 144 15.17 -1.20 -2.29
N LEU A 145 13.86 -0.86 -2.24
CA LEU A 145 13.31 0.22 -3.07
C LEU A 145 14.01 1.55 -2.81
N LEU A 146 14.24 1.92 -1.55
CA LEU A 146 14.95 3.16 -1.20
C LEU A 146 16.40 3.15 -1.70
N GLU A 147 17.10 2.00 -1.63
CA GLU A 147 18.44 1.84 -2.21
C GLU A 147 18.41 2.02 -3.73
N LYS A 148 17.43 1.44 -4.42
CA LYS A 148 17.26 1.62 -5.88
C LYS A 148 17.02 3.08 -6.24
N LEU A 149 16.16 3.78 -5.50
CA LEU A 149 15.88 5.20 -5.72
C LEU A 149 17.10 6.08 -5.45
N ARG A 150 17.88 5.78 -4.40
CA ARG A 150 19.18 6.41 -4.13
C ARG A 150 20.12 6.29 -5.33
N ASP A 151 20.14 5.10 -5.92
CA ASP A 151 21.06 4.73 -7.01
C ASP A 151 20.52 5.16 -8.40
N GLY A 152 19.43 5.95 -8.44
CA GLY A 152 18.92 6.59 -9.65
C GLY A 152 17.83 5.82 -10.39
N ALA A 153 17.18 4.83 -9.76
CA ALA A 153 16.08 4.12 -10.36
C ALA A 153 14.88 5.05 -10.69
N PRO A 154 14.05 4.70 -11.70
CA PRO A 154 12.90 5.51 -12.09
C PRO A 154 11.90 5.69 -10.95
N LYS A 155 11.53 6.93 -10.66
CA LYS A 155 10.71 7.25 -9.48
C LYS A 155 9.23 6.84 -9.69
N PRO A 156 8.61 6.14 -8.73
CA PRO A 156 7.16 6.01 -8.71
C PRO A 156 6.48 7.36 -8.46
N ALA A 157 5.19 7.44 -8.76
CA ALA A 157 4.36 8.61 -8.46
C ALA A 157 4.00 8.71 -6.97
N ALA A 158 3.89 7.58 -6.27
CA ALA A 158 3.64 7.52 -4.83
C ALA A 158 4.06 6.16 -4.24
N ILE A 159 4.39 6.14 -2.95
CA ILE A 159 4.77 4.93 -2.19
C ILE A 159 3.86 4.73 -0.99
N ILE A 160 3.13 3.62 -0.96
CA ILE A 160 2.44 3.11 0.23
C ILE A 160 3.42 2.22 1.00
N GLY A 161 4.15 2.82 1.94
CA GLY A 161 5.09 2.14 2.83
C GLY A 161 4.41 1.61 4.09
N MET A 162 3.68 0.50 3.97
CA MET A 162 2.95 -0.13 5.08
C MET A 162 3.39 -1.57 5.41
N PRO A 163 4.69 -1.93 5.38
CA PRO A 163 5.09 -3.26 5.82
C PRO A 163 4.78 -3.45 7.31
N VAL A 164 4.29 -4.63 7.65
CA VAL A 164 4.06 -5.08 9.03
C VAL A 164 5.17 -6.02 9.47
N GLY A 165 5.61 -5.92 10.72
CA GLY A 165 6.61 -6.83 11.26
C GLY A 165 7.25 -6.31 12.53
N PHE A 166 8.06 -7.17 13.14
CA PHE A 166 8.79 -6.87 14.37
C PHE A 166 10.28 -6.56 14.12
N VAL A 167 10.77 -6.80 12.89
CA VAL A 167 12.18 -6.61 12.52
C VAL A 167 12.21 -5.81 11.22
N GLY A 168 12.77 -4.59 11.27
CA GLY A 168 12.96 -3.71 10.12
C GLY A 168 11.69 -2.99 9.63
N ALA A 169 10.50 -3.33 10.14
CA ALA A 169 9.25 -2.70 9.71
C ALA A 169 9.15 -1.24 10.14
N ALA A 170 9.46 -0.92 11.39
CA ALA A 170 9.47 0.47 11.86
C ALA A 170 10.55 1.25 11.09
N GLU A 171 11.77 0.72 11.08
CA GLU A 171 12.95 1.39 10.54
C GLU A 171 12.86 1.62 9.03
N SER A 172 12.25 0.70 8.26
CA SER A 172 12.06 0.90 6.81
C SER A 172 11.04 2.00 6.50
N LYS A 173 10.00 2.14 7.33
CA LYS A 173 9.01 3.21 7.19
C LYS A 173 9.56 4.55 7.64
N ASP A 174 10.35 4.56 8.71
CA ASP A 174 11.04 5.77 9.17
C ASP A 174 12.04 6.24 8.12
N ALA A 175 12.79 5.32 7.50
CA ALA A 175 13.71 5.64 6.40
C ALA A 175 12.98 6.22 5.18
N LEU A 176 11.78 5.69 4.84
CA LEU A 176 10.93 6.25 3.79
C LEU A 176 10.50 7.69 4.13
N ALA A 177 10.09 7.94 5.37
CA ALA A 177 9.67 9.26 5.82
C ALA A 177 10.84 10.26 5.89
N GLU A 178 12.04 9.79 6.22
CA GLU A 178 13.25 10.61 6.29
C GLU A 178 13.73 11.02 4.88
N ASN A 179 13.78 10.09 3.93
CA ASN A 179 14.16 10.37 2.55
C ASN A 179 13.54 9.38 1.55
N SER A 180 12.38 9.76 1.00
CA SER A 180 11.71 9.05 -0.09
C SER A 180 12.27 9.37 -1.48
N TYR A 181 13.40 10.08 -1.56
CA TYR A 181 14.02 10.54 -2.81
C TYR A 181 13.09 11.41 -3.67
N GLY A 182 12.24 12.21 -3.02
CA GLY A 182 11.30 13.13 -3.68
C GLY A 182 10.05 12.46 -4.23
N VAL A 183 9.66 11.31 -3.67
CA VAL A 183 8.40 10.63 -3.98
C VAL A 183 7.42 10.79 -2.81
N PRO A 184 6.15 11.16 -3.06
CA PRO A 184 5.12 11.20 -2.04
C PRO A 184 4.84 9.87 -1.35
#